data_AF-A0A7J3W7U5-F1
#
_entry.id   AF-A0A7J3W7U5-F1
#
_cell.length_a   1.000
_cell.length_b   1.000
_cell.length_c   1.000
_cell.angle_alpha   90.00
_cell.angle_beta   90.00
_cell.angle_gamma   90.00
#
_symmetry.space_group_name_H-M   'P 1'
#
loop_
_entity.id
_entity.type
_entity.pdbx_description
1 polymer ?
#
loop_
_entity_poly.entity_id
_entity_poly.type
_entity_poly.pdbx_seq_one_letter_code
_entity_poly.pdbx_strand_id
1 'polypeptide(L)'
;MYDGFKVLKTGTTTIGLVCKDGVVLASDTRVTMGFTVAHKRGRKIYQIDDHLAMTIAGTVAEGQNVVDMLRFYAKLYKVERNRPMPVSTASRLASQILYSN
;
A
#
# COMPACT_ATOMS: atom_id res chain seq x y z
N MET A 1 30.62 -6.45 -17.22
CA MET A 1 30.36 -7.02 -15.87
C MET A 1 29.09 -6.36 -15.34
N TYR A 2 27.93 -6.96 -15.64
CA TYR A 2 26.66 -6.54 -15.05
C TYR A 2 26.34 -7.55 -13.96
N ASP A 3 26.72 -7.24 -12.72
CA ASP A 3 26.19 -7.96 -11.58
C ASP A 3 24.74 -7.49 -11.45
N GLY A 4 23.81 -8.37 -11.81
CA GLY A 4 22.39 -8.05 -11.90
C GLY A 4 21.91 -7.43 -10.60
N PHE A 5 20.99 -6.46 -10.69
CA PHE A 5 20.32 -5.82 -9.56
C PHE A 5 19.81 -6.90 -8.59
N LYS A 6 20.62 -7.25 -7.59
CA LYS A 6 20.23 -8.17 -6.54
C LYS A 6 19.22 -7.41 -5.71
N VAL A 7 17.94 -7.75 -5.86
CA VAL A 7 16.85 -7.16 -5.06
C VAL A 7 17.22 -7.33 -3.59
N LEU A 8 17.68 -6.25 -2.97
CA LEU A 8 17.94 -6.22 -1.54
C LEU A 8 16.58 -6.42 -0.87
N LYS A 9 16.40 -7.59 -0.24
CA LYS A 9 15.21 -7.85 0.58
C LYS A 9 15.16 -6.77 1.64
N THR A 10 14.19 -5.86 1.54
CA THR A 10 14.02 -4.71 2.44
C THR A 10 13.58 -5.11 3.86
N GLY A 11 13.36 -6.41 4.11
CA GLY A 11 12.94 -6.94 5.41
C GLY A 11 11.55 -6.48 5.86
N THR A 12 10.79 -5.79 5.01
CA THR A 12 9.48 -5.26 5.36
C THR A 12 8.43 -6.36 5.33
N THR A 13 7.74 -6.56 6.46
CA THR A 13 6.62 -7.51 6.58
C THR A 13 5.30 -6.75 6.75
N THR A 14 4.27 -7.15 6.02
CA THR A 14 2.88 -6.70 6.19
C THR A 14 1.97 -7.90 6.29
N ILE A 15 0.88 -7.78 7.03
CA ILE A 15 -0.12 -8.82 7.24
C ILE A 15 -1.51 -8.19 7.14
N GLY A 16 -2.42 -8.87 6.45
CA GLY A 16 -3.86 -8.62 6.52
C GLY A 16 -4.57 -9.87 7.05
N LEU A 17 -5.45 -9.69 8.03
CA LEU A 17 -6.24 -10.75 8.63
C LEU A 17 -7.74 -10.44 8.47
N VAL A 18 -8.50 -11.41 7.97
CA VAL A 18 -9.97 -11.35 7.96
C VAL A 18 -10.49 -11.90 9.27
N CYS A 19 -11.32 -11.12 9.95
CA CYS A 19 -11.98 -11.46 11.20
C CYS A 19 -13.50 -11.54 10.97
N LYS A 20 -14.25 -11.98 11.98
CA LYS A 20 -15.71 -12.12 11.90
C LYS A 20 -16.41 -10.82 11.47
N ASP A 21 -16.02 -9.69 12.08
CA ASP A 21 -16.71 -8.40 11.93
C ASP A 21 -15.86 -7.34 11.20
N GLY A 22 -14.78 -7.76 10.52
CA GLY A 22 -13.91 -6.81 9.82
C GLY A 22 -12.54 -7.37 9.44
N VAL A 23 -11.59 -6.47 9.23
CA VAL A 23 -10.22 -6.82 8.85
C VAL A 23 -9.21 -6.09 9.74
N VAL A 24 -8.06 -6.73 9.97
CA VAL A 24 -6.92 -6.14 10.69
C VAL A 24 -5.74 -6.07 9.74
N LEU A 25 -5.10 -4.90 9.68
CA LEU A 25 -3.84 -4.69 8.97
C LEU A 25 -2.72 -4.44 9.98
N ALA A 26 -1.59 -5.11 9.79
CA ALA A 26 -0.39 -4.93 10.60
C ALA A 26 0.84 -4.85 9.70
N SER A 27 1.88 -4.13 10.13
CA SER A 27 3.14 -4.06 9.41
C SER A 27 4.29 -3.75 10.35
N ASP A 28 5.48 -4.27 10.03
CA ASP A 28 6.72 -3.81 10.66
C ASP A 28 6.90 -2.30 10.43
N THR A 29 7.50 -1.61 11.39
CA THR A 29 7.75 -0.18 11.37
C THR A 29 9.20 0.17 10.99
N ARG A 30 10.09 -0.82 10.88
CA ARG A 30 11.48 -0.60 10.44
C ARG A 30 11.58 -0.14 8.98
N VAL A 31 12.42 0.85 8.70
CA VAL A 31 12.80 1.31 7.35
C VAL A 31 14.30 1.18 7.23
N THR A 32 14.74 0.48 6.18
CA THR A 32 16.16 0.20 5.93
C THR A 32 16.65 0.89 4.67
N MET A 33 17.88 1.39 4.70
CA MET A 33 18.63 1.87 3.55
C MET A 33 19.89 1.01 3.43
N GLY A 34 19.90 0.08 2.47
CA GLY A 34 20.92 -0.98 2.44
C GLY A 34 20.87 -1.82 3.72
N PHE A 35 22.01 -1.94 4.41
CA PHE A 35 22.14 -2.70 5.66
C PHE A 35 21.85 -1.87 6.92
N THR A 36 21.53 -0.59 6.78
CA THR A 36 21.32 0.33 7.90
C THR A 36 19.83 0.57 8.16
N VAL A 37 19.41 0.57 9.42
CA VAL A 37 18.07 1.01 9.81
C VAL A 37 18.02 2.54 9.77
N ALA A 38 17.47 3.08 8.68
CA ALA A 38 17.29 4.51 8.49
C ALA A 38 16.21 5.10 9.41
N HIS A 39 15.16 4.32 9.71
CA HIS A 39 14.10 4.77 10.62
C HIS A 39 13.43 3.59 11.34
N LYS A 40 13.10 3.74 12.62
CA LYS A 40 12.50 2.65 13.42
C LYS A 40 10.97 2.67 13.46
N ARG A 41 10.33 3.79 13.12
CA ARG A 41 8.88 4.02 13.26
C ARG A 41 8.22 4.46 11.96
N GLY A 42 8.66 3.91 10.83
CA GLY A 42 8.10 4.25 9.52
C GLY A 42 6.69 3.72 9.37
N ARG A 43 5.76 4.60 9.00
CA ARG A 43 4.38 4.23 8.71
C ARG A 43 4.33 3.45 7.40
N LYS A 44 3.61 2.32 7.40
CA LYS A 44 3.38 1.50 6.20
C LYS A 44 1.92 1.11 6.00
N ILE A 45 1.04 1.55 6.89
CA ILE A 45 -0.40 1.34 6.82
C ILE A 45 -1.05 2.68 6.53
N TYR A 46 -1.81 2.74 5.45
CA TYR A 46 -2.41 3.96 4.92
C TYR A 46 -3.90 3.75 4.74
N GLN A 47 -4.69 4.62 5.37
CA GLN A 47 -6.12 4.70 5.13
C GLN A 47 -6.37 5.36 3.77
N ILE A 48 -7.28 4.77 2.99
CA ILE A 48 -7.71 5.25 1.67
C ILE A 48 -9.10 5.92 1.77
N ASP A 49 -10.04 5.27 2.44
CA ASP A 49 -11.38 5.75 2.77
C ASP A 49 -11.79 5.18 4.14
N ASP A 50 -12.97 5.51 4.65
CA ASP A 50 -13.45 5.08 5.97
C ASP A 50 -13.52 3.55 6.11
N HIS A 51 -13.80 2.83 5.01
CA HIS A 51 -13.93 1.36 4.96
C HIS A 51 -12.78 0.67 4.20
N LEU A 52 -11.71 1.39 3.84
CA LEU A 52 -10.65 0.90 2.97
C LEU A 52 -9.26 1.39 3.40
N ALA A 53 -8.31 0.46 3.53
CA ALA A 53 -6.92 0.75 3.84
C ALA A 53 -5.97 -0.19 3.07
N MET A 54 -4.71 0.22 2.96
CA MET A 54 -3.65 -0.47 2.24
C MET A 54 -2.36 -0.50 3.07
N THR A 55 -1.58 -1.57 2.91
CA THR A 55 -0.20 -1.65 3.42
C THR A 55 0.82 -1.67 2.29
N ILE A 56 2.05 -1.20 2.53
CA ILE A 56 3.14 -1.20 1.54
C ILE A 56 4.29 -2.11 2.00
N ALA A 57 4.77 -2.98 1.10
CA ALA A 57 6.06 -3.64 1.19
C ALA A 57 6.81 -3.49 -0.14
N GLY A 58 8.11 -3.20 -0.07
CA GLY A 58 8.93 -2.87 -1.24
C GLY A 58 9.31 -1.40 -1.26
N THR A 59 9.41 -0.82 -2.45
CA THR A 59 9.76 0.60 -2.65
C THR A 59 8.66 1.48 -2.08
N VAL A 60 9.00 2.29 -1.07
CA VAL A 60 8.02 3.15 -0.38
C VAL A 60 7.42 4.18 -1.32
N ALA A 61 8.22 4.78 -2.21
CA ALA A 61 7.76 5.82 -3.13
C ALA A 61 6.69 5.30 -4.11
N GLU A 62 6.91 4.12 -4.73
CA GLU A 62 5.94 3.50 -5.64
C GLU A 62 4.61 3.19 -4.93
N GLY A 63 4.69 2.62 -3.73
CA GLY A 63 3.49 2.33 -2.94
C GLY A 63 2.74 3.60 -2.50
N GLN A 64 3.44 4.68 -2.17
CA GLN A 64 2.81 5.96 -1.81
C GLN A 64 2.08 6.58 -3.00
N ASN A 65 2.64 6.50 -4.21
CA ASN A 65 1.96 6.96 -5.43
C ASN A 65 0.63 6.20 -5.64
N VAL A 66 0.63 4.87 -5.43
CA VAL A 66 -0.60 4.08 -5.50
C VAL A 66 -1.61 4.49 -4.44
N VAL A 67 -1.17 4.73 -3.20
CA VAL A 67 -2.04 5.22 -2.11
C VAL A 67 -2.71 6.54 -2.46
N ASP A 68 -1.96 7.50 -3.01
CA ASP A 68 -2.49 8.82 -3.34
C ASP A 68 -3.48 8.76 -4.51
N MET A 69 -3.20 7.95 -5.53
CA MET A 69 -4.17 7.71 -6.60
C MET A 69 -5.44 7.02 -6.10
N LEU A 70 -5.31 5.98 -5.27
CA LEU A 70 -6.49 5.31 -4.69
C LEU A 70 -7.35 6.26 -3.87
N ARG A 71 -6.74 7.16 -3.09
CA ARG A 71 -7.47 8.21 -2.34
C ARG A 71 -8.19 9.17 -3.27
N PHE A 72 -7.53 9.61 -4.34
CA PHE A 72 -8.14 10.50 -5.33
C PHE A 72 -9.36 9.83 -5.99
N TYR A 73 -9.20 8.63 -6.53
CA TYR A 73 -10.28 7.92 -7.21
C TYR A 73 -11.39 7.47 -6.25
N ALA A 74 -11.09 7.09 -5.01
CA ALA A 74 -12.10 6.77 -4.00
C ALA A 74 -13.00 7.99 -3.71
N LYS A 75 -12.41 9.18 -3.53
CA LYS A 75 -13.15 10.43 -3.34
C LYS A 75 -13.97 10.78 -4.57
N LEU A 76 -13.38 10.71 -5.76
CA LEU A 76 -14.08 11.00 -7.01
C LEU A 76 -15.29 10.06 -7.19
N TYR A 77 -15.10 8.76 -6.99
CA TYR A 77 -16.18 7.77 -7.05
C TYR A 77 -17.32 8.09 -6.08
N LYS A 78 -16.99 8.49 -4.84
CA LYS A 78 -17.98 8.86 -3.82
C LYS A 78 -18.80 10.08 -4.26
N VAL A 79 -18.16 11.07 -4.89
CA VAL A 79 -18.83 12.26 -5.44
C VAL A 79 -19.73 11.90 -6.63
N GLU A 80 -19.22 11.12 -7.59
CA GLU A 80 -19.95 10.79 -8.82
C GLU A 80 -21.09 9.79 -8.61
N ARG A 81 -20.90 8.82 -7.72
CA ARG A 81 -21.83 7.69 -7.52
C ARG A 81 -22.65 7.80 -6.25
N ASN A 82 -22.39 8.83 -5.44
CA ASN A 82 -23.02 9.08 -4.15
C ASN A 82 -22.99 7.87 -3.20
N ARG A 83 -21.94 7.04 -3.31
CA ARG A 83 -21.71 5.85 -2.47
C ARG A 83 -20.22 5.53 -2.39
N PRO A 84 -19.72 4.89 -1.32
CA PRO A 84 -18.31 4.53 -1.20
C PRO A 84 -17.86 3.57 -2.31
N MET A 85 -16.59 3.67 -2.71
CA MET A 85 -16.00 2.78 -3.71
C MET A 85 -15.90 1.35 -3.14
N PRO A 86 -16.38 0.31 -3.85
CA PRO A 86 -16.19 -1.07 -3.43
C PRO A 86 -14.71 -1.45 -3.32
N VAL A 87 -14.34 -2.22 -2.30
CA VAL A 87 -12.96 -2.70 -2.08
C VAL A 87 -12.40 -3.42 -3.32
N SER A 88 -13.23 -4.21 -4.00
CA SER A 88 -12.87 -4.93 -5.23
C SER A 88 -12.57 -4.01 -6.42
N THR A 89 -13.25 -2.85 -6.50
CA THR A 89 -12.95 -1.82 -7.50
C THR A 89 -11.61 -1.16 -7.19
N ALA A 90 -11.37 -0.81 -5.93
CA ALA A 90 -10.09 -0.24 -5.50
C ALA A 90 -8.92 -1.20 -5.74
N SER A 91 -9.08 -2.49 -5.43
CA SER A 91 -8.04 -3.50 -5.68
C SER A 91 -7.73 -3.66 -7.16
N ARG A 92 -8.76 -3.65 -8.02
CA ARG A 92 -8.57 -3.74 -9.48
C ARG A 92 -7.86 -2.49 -10.03
N LEU A 93 -8.23 -1.31 -9.56
CA LEU A 93 -7.57 -0.06 -9.92
C LEU A 93 -6.10 -0.07 -9.47
N ALA A 94 -5.80 -0.53 -8.26
CA ALA A 94 -4.43 -0.69 -7.78
C ALA A 94 -3.62 -1.64 -8.69
N SER A 95 -4.20 -2.77 -9.09
CA SER A 95 -3.55 -3.69 -10.04
C SER A 95 -3.27 -3.03 -11.40
N GLN A 96 -4.19 -2.23 -11.92
CA GLN A 96 -3.99 -1.52 -13.19
C GLN A 96 -2.90 -0.45 -13.09
N ILE A 97 -2.91 0.34 -12.00
CA ILE A 97 -1.87 1.32 -11.69
C ILE A 97 -0.50 0.65 -11.66
N LEU A 98 -0.37 -0.46 -10.91
CA LEU A 98 0.90 -1.15 -10.75
C LEU A 98 1.37 -1.84 -12.03
N TYR A 99 0.45 -2.26 -12.90
CA TYR A 99 0.79 -2.87 -14.18
C TYR A 99 1.22 -1.84 -15.25
N SER A 100 0.69 -0.62 -15.16
CA SER A 100 0.93 0.44 -16.15
C SER A 100 2.22 1.23 -15.91
N ASN A 101 2.94 0.97 -14.82
CA ASN A 101 4.24 1.57 -14.51
C ASN A 101 5.35 0.55 -14.74
#